data_AF-A0A2P8B4P4-F1
#
_entry.id   AF-A0A2P8B4P4-F1
#
_cell.length_a   1.000
_cell.length_b   1.000
_cell.length_c   1.000
_cell.angle_alpha   90.00
_cell.angle_beta   90.00
_cell.angle_gamma   90.00
#
_symmetry.space_group_name_H-M   'P 1'
#
loop_
_entity.id
_entity.type
_entity.pdbx_description
1 polymer ?
#
loop_
_entity_poly.entity_id
_entity_poly.type
_entity_poly.pdbx_seq_one_letter_code
_entity_poly.pdbx_strand_id
1 'polypeptide(L)' 'MADAPVLVFGATGGQGSAVTEALLGRGARVRALVRDPERAAARR' A
#
# COMPACT_ATOMS: atom_id res chain seq x y z
N MET A 1 11.78 9.34 -10.59
CA MET A 1 11.05 8.67 -9.48
C MET A 1 12.03 7.70 -8.84
N ALA A 2 12.09 7.65 -7.50
CA ALA A 2 13.02 6.76 -6.83
C ALA A 2 12.84 5.33 -7.36
N ASP A 3 13.93 4.69 -7.78
CA ASP A 3 13.91 3.29 -8.25
C ASP A 3 13.54 2.32 -7.10
N ALA A 4 13.57 2.83 -5.86
CA ALA A 4 13.21 2.13 -4.65
C ALA A 4 11.68 2.02 -4.47
N PRO A 5 11.19 0.91 -3.90
CA PRO A 5 9.79 0.76 -3.58
C PRO A 5 9.30 1.77 -2.52
N VAL A 6 8.06 2.20 -2.64
CA VAL A 6 7.39 3.09 -1.68
C VAL A 6 6.78 2.26 -0.55
N LEU A 7 7.17 2.56 0.69
CA LEU A 7 6.52 2.01 1.89
C LEU A 7 5.30 2.84 2.28
N VAL A 8 4.14 2.20 2.36
CA VAL A 8 2.88 2.82 2.79
C VAL A 8 2.47 2.29 4.17
N PHE A 9 2.31 3.20 5.12
CA PHE A 9 1.74 2.92 6.43
C PHE A 9 0.22 3.10 6.37
N GLY A 10 -0.51 2.25 7.09
CA GLY A 10 -1.98 2.34 7.12
C GLY A 10 -2.63 2.09 5.76
N ALA A 11 -1.98 1.32 4.88
CA ALA A 11 -2.44 0.99 3.53
C ALA A 11 -3.84 0.37 3.48
N THR A 12 -4.31 -0.20 4.59
CA THR A 12 -5.64 -0.81 4.72
C THR A 12 -6.71 0.16 5.25
N GLY A 13 -6.36 1.42 5.52
CA GLY A 13 -7.30 2.47 5.94
C GLY A 13 -7.82 3.28 4.75
N GLY A 14 -8.87 4.09 4.95
CA GLY A 14 -9.54 4.79 3.84
C GLY A 14 -8.63 5.71 3.01
N GLN A 15 -7.70 6.41 3.65
CA GLN A 15 -6.73 7.27 2.93
C GLN A 15 -5.56 6.47 2.38
N GLY A 16 -5.04 5.52 3.17
CA GLY A 16 -3.90 4.71 2.77
C GLY A 16 -4.20 3.83 1.56
N SER A 17 -5.41 3.26 1.47
CA SER A 17 -5.79 2.44 0.31
C SER A 17 -5.88 3.28 -0.96
N ALA A 18 -6.48 4.47 -0.90
CA ALA A 18 -6.56 5.39 -2.04
C ALA A 18 -5.17 5.81 -2.53
N VAL A 19 -4.23 6.07 -1.61
CA VAL A 19 -2.83 6.36 -1.96
C VAL A 19 -2.15 5.13 -2.58
N THR A 20 -2.31 3.95 -2.00
CA THR A 20 -1.77 2.69 -2.53
C THR A 20 -2.28 2.42 -3.95
N GLU A 21 -3.58 2.57 -4.19
CA GLU A 21 -4.20 2.41 -5.50
C GLU A 21 -3.63 3.42 -6.52
N ALA A 22 -3.50 4.68 -6.14
CA ALA A 22 -2.93 5.71 -7.01
C ALA A 22 -1.45 5.43 -7.35
N LEU A 23 -0.66 4.93 -6.40
CA LEU A 23 0.74 4.55 -6.64
C LEU A 23 0.84 3.34 -7.59
N LEU A 24 0.02 2.32 -7.38
CA LEU A 24 -0.04 1.15 -8.25
C LEU A 24 -0.48 1.53 -9.67
N GLY A 25 -1.48 2.41 -9.82
CA GLY A 25 -1.93 2.92 -11.12
C GLY A 25 -0.85 3.70 -11.88
N ARG A 26 0.18 4.21 -11.19
CA ARG A 26 1.35 4.88 -11.79
C ARG A 26 2.53 3.94 -12.04
N GLY A 27 2.37 2.63 -11.80
CA GLY A 27 3.42 1.63 -11.97
C GLY A 27 4.49 1.64 -10.87
N ALA A 28 4.24 2.28 -9.73
CA ALA A 28 5.19 2.28 -8.63
C ALA A 28 5.24 0.89 -7.94
N ARG A 29 6.44 0.50 -7.48
CA ARG A 29 6.58 -0.65 -6.58
C ARG A 29 6.16 -0.23 -5.18
N VAL A 30 5.20 -0.93 -4.58
CA VAL A 30 4.66 -0.58 -3.26
C VAL A 30 4.89 -1.71 -2.25
N ARG A 31 5.21 -1.34 -1.02
CA ARG A 31 5.25 -2.22 0.15
C ARG A 31 4.28 -1.65 1.19
N ALA A 32 3.35 -2.46 1.68
CA ALA A 32 2.45 -2.06 2.76
C ALA A 32 2.95 -2.60 4.09
N LEU A 33 3.06 -1.74 5.12
CA LEU A 33 3.20 -2.21 6.49
C LEU A 33 1.81 -2.41 7.08
N VAL A 34 1.50 -3.66 7.43
CA VAL A 34 0.26 -4.04 8.09
C VAL A 34 0.56 -4.59 9.48
N ARG A 35 -0.38 -4.41 10.40
CA ARG A 35 -0.27 -4.95 11.77
C ARG A 35 -0.41 -6.47 11.80
N ASP A 36 -1.27 -7.00 10.93
CA ASP A 36 -1.61 -8.41 10.84
C ASP A 36 -1.92 -8.75 9.37
N PRO A 37 -1.10 -9.58 8.70
CA PRO A 37 -1.31 -9.98 7.31
C PRO A 37 -2.47 -10.96 7.12
N GLU A 38 -3.02 -11.56 8.18
CA GLU A 38 -4.14 -12.50 8.11
C GLU A 38 -5.50 -11.80 8.11
N ARG A 39 -5.56 -10.52 8.49
CA ARG A 39 -6.82 -9.75 8.41
C ARG A 39 -7.26 -9.58 6.96
N ALA A 40 -8.56 -9.74 6.71
CA ALA A 40 -9.17 -9.60 5.38
C ALA A 40 -8.77 -8.29 4.66
N ALA A 41 -8.65 -7.17 5.38
CA ALA A 41 -8.25 -5.89 4.80
C ALA A 41 -6.80 -5.86 4.28
N ALA A 42 -5.91 -6.73 4.76
CA ALA A 42 -4.53 -6.85 4.32
C ALA A 42 -4.35 -7.78 3.10
N ARG A 43 -5.39 -8.55 2.74
CA ARG A 43 -5.39 -9.55 1.66
C ARG A 43 -6.27 -9.16 0.48
N ARG A 44 -6.69 -7.90 0.43
CA ARG A 44 -7.54 -7.36 -0.62
C ARG A 44 -6.77 -7.12 -1.91
#